data_AF-A0A316HDE2-F1
#
_entry.id   AF-A0A316HDE2-F1
#
_cell.length_a   1.000
_cell.length_b   1.000
_cell.length_c   1.000
_cell.angle_alpha   90.00
_cell.angle_beta   90.00
_cell.angle_gamma   90.00
#
_symmetry.space_group_name_H-M   'P 1'
#
loop_
_entity.id
_entity.type
_entity.pdbx_description
1 polymer ?
#
loop_
_entity_poly.entity_id
_entity_poly.type
_entity_poly.pdbx_seq_one_letter_code
_entity_poly.pdbx_strand_id
1 'polypeptide(L)'
;MKRHILVSEKSAAISAIAEALDFPSWFGQNLDALYDSLTDLSWLPAGEYVLVVPVDLDSSVSGVLRDAAKRTAESGDRKLRVIRTER
;
A
#
# COMPACT_ATOMS: atom_id res chain seq x y z
N MET A 1 -11.50 4.95 0.96
CA MET A 1 -11.09 5.50 -0.35
C MET A 1 -10.41 4.42 -1.18
N LYS A 2 -10.74 4.31 -2.48
CA LYS A 2 -10.19 3.29 -3.40
C LYS A 2 -9.15 3.91 -4.34
N ARG A 3 -7.99 3.27 -4.52
CA ARG A 3 -6.89 3.73 -5.38
C ARG A 3 -6.43 2.57 -6.26
N HIS A 4 -6.15 2.84 -7.54
CA HIS A 4 -5.72 1.82 -8.51
C HIS A 4 -4.23 1.97 -8.82
N ILE A 5 -3.49 0.88 -8.70
CA ILE A 5 -2.09 0.75 -9.09
C ILE A 5 -2.07 -0.03 -10.40
N LEU A 6 -1.44 0.53 -11.44
CA LEU A 6 -1.44 -0.03 -12.80
C LEU A 6 -0.07 -0.57 -13.23
N VAL A 7 0.92 -0.51 -12.34
CA VAL A 7 2.30 -0.95 -12.58
C VAL A 7 2.63 -2.15 -11.71
N SER A 8 3.38 -3.09 -12.27
CA SER A 8 3.76 -4.35 -11.63
C SER A 8 5.19 -4.36 -11.10
N GLU A 9 6.10 -3.63 -11.76
CA GLU A 9 7.52 -3.62 -11.44
C GLU A 9 7.78 -3.02 -10.06
N LYS A 10 8.61 -3.70 -9.25
CA LYS A 10 8.84 -3.38 -7.84
C LYS A 10 9.00 -1.89 -7.55
N SER A 11 9.99 -1.24 -8.18
CA SER A 11 10.28 0.19 -7.93
C SER A 11 9.12 1.08 -8.35
N ALA A 12 8.53 0.82 -9.52
CA ALA A 12 7.40 1.60 -10.03
C ALA A 12 6.16 1.44 -9.14
N ALA A 13 5.88 0.23 -8.66
CA ALA A 13 4.77 -0.05 -7.77
C ALA A 13 4.95 0.64 -6.41
N ILE A 14 6.15 0.61 -5.83
CA ILE A 14 6.45 1.32 -4.58
C ILE A 14 6.17 2.82 -4.73
N SER A 15 6.67 3.43 -5.81
CA SER A 15 6.45 4.86 -6.06
C SER A 15 4.97 5.18 -6.33
N ALA A 16 4.27 4.35 -7.10
CA ALA A 16 2.85 4.53 -7.41
C ALA A 16 1.97 4.40 -6.16
N ILE A 17 2.29 3.48 -5.24
CA ILE A 17 1.57 3.34 -3.96
C ILE A 17 1.79 4.56 -3.07
N ALA A 18 3.03 5.05 -3.00
CA ALA A 18 3.38 6.22 -2.21
C ALA A 18 2.62 7.47 -2.70
N GLU A 19 2.59 7.71 -4.02
CA GLU A 19 1.79 8.77 -4.62
C GLU A 19 0.29 8.57 -4.36
N ALA A 20 -0.21 7.34 -4.55
CA ALA A 20 -1.61 7.02 -4.37
C ALA A 20 -2.11 7.12 -2.92
N LEU A 21 -1.23 7.20 -1.92
CA LEU A 21 -1.57 7.38 -0.51
C LEU A 21 -0.95 8.65 0.08
N ASP A 22 -0.52 9.58 -0.78
CA ASP A 22 0.01 10.87 -0.40
C ASP A 22 1.13 10.75 0.68
N PHE A 23 2.03 9.78 0.49
CA PHE A 23 3.11 9.49 1.44
C PHE A 23 4.00 10.72 1.66
N PRO A 24 4.57 10.90 2.88
CA PRO A 24 5.45 12.02 3.18
C PRO A 24 6.71 12.07 2.30
N SER A 25 7.25 13.27 2.10
CA SER A 25 8.41 13.52 1.22
C SER A 25 9.71 12.83 1.66
N TRP A 26 9.80 12.40 2.92
CA TRP A 26 10.93 11.64 3.46
C TRP A 26 10.82 10.12 3.23
N PHE A 27 9.78 9.65 2.53
CA PHE A 27 9.57 8.24 2.24
C PHE A 27 10.78 7.58 1.55
N GLY A 28 11.27 6.48 2.13
CA GLY A 28 12.54 5.84 1.75
C GLY A 28 12.56 5.00 0.46
N GLN A 29 11.45 4.91 -0.28
CA GLN A 29 11.35 4.21 -1.59
C GLN A 29 11.90 2.76 -1.59
N ASN A 30 11.67 2.02 -0.51
CA ASN A 30 12.07 0.62 -0.37
C ASN A 30 10.97 -0.18 0.36
N LEU A 31 11.12 -1.51 0.45
CA LEU A 31 10.08 -2.40 1.01
C LEU A 31 9.84 -2.18 2.50
N ASP A 32 10.89 -1.92 3.28
CA ASP A 32 10.77 -1.71 4.73
C ASP A 32 10.05 -0.37 4.99
N ALA A 33 10.48 0.69 4.31
CA ALA A 33 9.81 1.98 4.37
C ALA A 33 8.34 1.91 3.91
N LEU A 34 8.05 1.08 2.90
CA LEU A 34 6.68 0.84 2.43
C LEU A 34 5.83 0.17 3.52
N TYR A 35 6.37 -0.86 4.19
CA TYR A 35 5.67 -1.53 5.28
C TYR A 35 5.40 -0.58 6.45
N ASP A 36 6.41 0.17 6.88
CA ASP A 36 6.29 1.13 7.98
C ASP A 36 5.20 2.17 7.67
N SER A 37 5.24 2.73 6.46
CA SER A 37 4.28 3.74 6.02
C SER A 37 2.84 3.18 5.90
N LEU A 38 2.68 1.95 5.41
CA LEU A 38 1.36 1.33 5.27
C LEU A 38 0.75 0.89 6.61
N THR A 39 1.57 0.74 7.66
CA THR A 39 1.10 0.41 9.00
C THR A 39 0.91 1.64 9.89
N ASP A 40 1.47 2.78 9.50
CA ASP A 40 1.26 4.10 10.12
C ASP A 40 0.71 5.11 9.10
N LEU A 41 -0.56 4.97 8.72
CA LEU A 41 -1.25 5.90 7.82
C LEU A 41 -1.70 7.21 8.52
N SER A 42 -1.00 7.66 9.57
CA SER A 42 -1.44 8.74 10.46
C SER A 42 -1.64 10.09 9.78
N TRP A 43 -0.97 10.37 8.67
CA TRP A 43 -1.15 11.61 7.88
C TRP A 43 -2.47 11.64 7.09
N LEU A 44 -3.14 10.50 6.89
CA LEU A 44 -4.42 10.43 6.21
C LEU A 44 -5.58 10.56 7.21
N PRO A 45 -6.80 10.93 6.78
CA PRO A 45 -7.99 10.82 7.61
C PRO A 45 -8.23 9.38 8.13
N ALA A 46 -8.98 9.23 9.22
CA ALA A 46 -9.44 7.90 9.65
C ALA A 46 -10.32 7.24 8.57
N GLY A 47 -10.30 5.92 8.48
CA GLY A 47 -11.14 5.15 7.54
C GLY A 47 -10.41 4.01 6.84
N GLU A 48 -11.13 3.39 5.89
CA GLU A 48 -10.60 2.29 5.09
C GLU A 48 -9.96 2.78 3.79
N TYR A 49 -8.75 2.31 3.50
CA TYR A 49 -7.99 2.55 2.27
C TYR A 49 -7.91 1.25 1.48
N VAL A 50 -8.39 1.29 0.24
CA VAL A 50 -8.45 0.12 -0.63
C VAL A 50 -7.47 0.31 -1.77
N LEU A 51 -6.40 -0.49 -1.79
CA LEU A 51 -5.49 -0.57 -2.93
C LEU A 51 -5.96 -1.66 -3.88
N VAL A 52 -6.12 -1.30 -5.13
CA VAL A 52 -6.42 -2.22 -6.22
C VAL A 52 -5.16 -2.39 -7.03
N VAL A 53 -4.61 -3.59 -7.08
CA VAL A 53 -3.29 -3.86 -7.67
C VAL A 53 -3.35 -4.92 -8.76
N PRO A 54 -2.39 -4.95 -9.71
CA PRO A 54 -2.35 -5.97 -10.75
C PRO A 54 -2.10 -7.37 -10.17
N VAL A 55 -2.61 -8.40 -10.83
CA VAL A 55 -2.35 -9.81 -10.46
C VAL A 55 -0.88 -10.21 -10.60
N ASP A 56 -0.16 -9.56 -11.52
CA ASP A 56 1.25 -9.73 -11.83
C ASP A 56 2.17 -8.76 -11.07
N LEU A 57 1.66 -8.09 -10.02
CA LEU A 57 2.47 -7.26 -9.14
C LEU A 57 3.68 -8.04 -8.58
N ASP A 58 4.84 -7.38 -8.53
CA ASP A 58 6.06 -7.91 -7.90
C ASP A 58 5.75 -8.60 -6.57
N SER A 59 6.26 -9.82 -6.42
CA SER A 59 5.92 -10.69 -5.29
C SER A 59 6.35 -10.11 -3.94
N SER A 60 7.44 -9.33 -3.92
CA SER A 60 7.93 -8.69 -2.69
C SER A 60 7.01 -7.55 -2.28
N VAL A 61 6.59 -6.72 -3.23
CA VAL A 61 5.60 -5.64 -2.97
C VAL A 61 4.27 -6.26 -2.54
N SER A 62 3.80 -7.30 -3.22
CA SER A 62 2.58 -7.99 -2.81
C SER A 62 2.68 -8.63 -1.42
N GLY A 63 3.87 -9.07 -0.99
CA GLY A 63 4.11 -9.57 0.36
C GLY A 63 3.90 -8.46 1.39
N VAL A 64 4.57 -7.33 1.21
CA VAL A 64 4.43 -6.14 2.09
C VAL A 64 2.98 -5.68 2.19
N LEU A 65 2.28 -5.57 1.05
CA LEU A 65 0.87 -5.19 1.01
C LEU A 65 -0.03 -6.13 1.84
N ARG A 66 0.22 -7.44 1.76
CA ARG A 66 -0.53 -8.45 2.51
C ARG A 66 -0.28 -8.30 4.01
N ASP A 67 0.97 -8.14 4.42
CA ASP A 67 1.33 -8.11 5.83
C ASP A 67 0.89 -6.80 6.49
N ALA A 68 1.02 -5.67 5.80
CA ALA A 68 0.48 -4.39 6.27
C ALA A 68 -1.06 -4.40 6.37
N ALA A 69 -1.76 -5.04 5.42
CA ALA A 69 -3.21 -5.20 5.49
C ALA A 69 -3.65 -6.02 6.72
N LYS A 70 -2.95 -7.10 7.04
CA LYS A 70 -3.21 -7.87 8.28
C LYS A 70 -2.95 -7.01 9.53
N ARG A 71 -1.81 -6.32 9.58
CA ARG A 71 -1.42 -5.50 10.73
C ARG A 71 -2.43 -4.39 11.02
N THR A 72 -2.89 -3.69 9.99
CA THR A 72 -3.87 -2.60 10.14
C THR A 72 -5.27 -3.10 10.48
N ALA A 73 -5.65 -4.30 10.03
CA ALA A 73 -6.93 -4.91 10.41
C ALA A 73 -7.04 -5.13 11.93
N GLU A 74 -5.91 -5.36 12.60
CA GLU A 74 -5.80 -5.54 14.05
C GLU A 74 -5.62 -4.21 14.82
N SER A 75 -5.32 -3.10 14.14
CA SER A 75 -4.66 -1.93 14.76
C SER A 75 -5.41 -0.59 14.66
N GLY A 76 -6.74 -0.58 14.59
CA GLY A 76 -7.53 0.63 14.83
C GLY A 76 -8.24 1.24 13.61
N ASP A 77 -8.30 2.57 13.56
CA ASP A 77 -9.28 3.34 12.75
C ASP A 77 -8.86 3.56 11.29
N ARG A 78 -7.62 3.23 10.92
CA ARG A 78 -7.09 3.34 9.55
C ARG A 78 -6.72 1.96 9.03
N LYS A 79 -7.59 1.41 8.18
CA LYS A 79 -7.46 0.02 7.71
C LYS A 79 -7.02 -0.02 6.27
N LEU A 80 -6.03 -0.85 5.95
CA LEU A 80 -5.64 -1.13 4.58
C LEU A 80 -6.31 -2.42 4.11
N ARG A 81 -6.99 -2.36 2.96
CA ARG A 81 -7.47 -3.54 2.22
C ARG A 81 -6.84 -3.57 0.84
N VAL A 82 -6.50 -4.77 0.38
CA VAL A 82 -5.86 -4.97 -0.93
C VAL A 82 -6.73 -5.88 -1.78
N ILE A 83 -7.03 -5.45 -3.00
CA ILE A 83 -7.81 -6.19 -4.01
C ILE A 83 -6.91 -6.39 -5.22
N ARG A 84 -6.87 -7.60 -5.78
CA ARG A 84 -6.17 -7.87 -7.04
C ARG A 84 -7.15 -7.74 -8.20
N THR A 85 -6.76 -7.09 -9.29
CA THR A 85 -7.59 -6.98 -10.50
C THR A 85 -7.47 -8.26 -11.32
N GLU A 86 -8.59 -8.82 -11.77
CA GLU A 86 -8.55 -9.76 -12.90
C GLU A 86 -8.12 -8.97 -14.15
N ARG A 87 -7.22 -9.56 -14.93
CA ARG A 87 -6.68 -8.95 -16.15
C ARG A 87 -7.70 -9.01 -17.27
#